data_AF-A0A7S0F0I7-F1
#
_entry.id   AF-A0A7S0F0I7-F1
#
_cell.length_a   1.000
_cell.length_b   1.000
_cell.length_c   1.000
_cell.angle_alpha   90.00
_cell.angle_beta   90.00
_cell.angle_gamma   90.00
#
_symmetry.space_group_name_H-M   'P 1'
#
loop_
_entity.id
_entity.type
_entity.pdbx_description
1 polymer ?
#
loop_
_entity_poly.entity_id
_entity_poly.type
_entity_poly.pdbx_seq_one_letter_code
_entity_poly.pdbx_strand_id
1 'polypeptide(L)'
;DLRSALGKTHQFSELVSSLKSVFEKRLLHAGANTSDIITQYISSMKALYHLDPSGTTLAVVSKPIQQYLRGRNDTVRCIVTGLTDDSTSELFQELRKGGSERKWRPKAANSMGEGGEDEVAIWKPEIVHFGAIQVSYDKGS
;
A
#
# COMPACT_ATOMS: atom_id res chain seq x y z
N ASP A 1 -13.22 -11.89 -19.94
CA ASP A 1 -13.30 -11.49 -18.51
C ASP A 1 -13.60 -9.99 -18.40
N LEU A 2 -13.83 -9.47 -17.19
CA LEU A 2 -14.24 -8.08 -16.94
C LEU A 2 -13.28 -7.05 -17.56
N ARG A 3 -11.96 -7.29 -17.53
CA ARG A 3 -10.97 -6.36 -18.09
C ARG A 3 -11.16 -6.19 -19.59
N SER A 4 -11.33 -7.30 -20.32
CA SER A 4 -11.57 -7.27 -21.76
C SER A 4 -12.88 -6.55 -22.13
N ALA A 5 -13.93 -6.74 -21.32
CA ALA A 5 -15.21 -6.08 -21.53
C ALA A 5 -15.12 -4.55 -21.34
N LEU A 6 -14.46 -4.09 -20.27
CA LEU A 6 -14.30 -2.67 -20.00
C LEU A 6 -13.45 -1.97 -21.07
N GLY A 7 -12.43 -2.64 -21.61
CA GLY A 7 -11.63 -2.13 -22.72
C GLY A 7 -12.39 -1.91 -24.02
N LYS A 8 -13.54 -2.57 -24.20
CA LYS A 8 -14.40 -2.45 -25.39
C LYS A 8 -15.62 -1.54 -25.18
N THR A 9 -16.06 -1.38 -23.94
CA THR A 9 -17.34 -0.73 -23.60
C THR A 9 -17.18 0.66 -22.98
N HIS A 10 -15.97 1.05 -22.57
CA HIS A 10 -15.68 2.33 -21.91
C HIS A 10 -16.47 2.57 -20.59
N GLN A 11 -16.95 1.50 -19.93
CA GLN A 11 -17.78 1.57 -18.71
C GLN A 11 -17.00 1.70 -17.39
N PHE A 12 -15.72 2.08 -17.43
CA PHE A 12 -14.90 2.24 -16.21
C PHE A 12 -15.50 3.24 -15.21
N SER A 13 -16.14 4.31 -15.69
CA SER A 13 -16.77 5.32 -14.84
C SER A 13 -17.95 4.75 -14.05
N GLU A 14 -18.80 3.94 -14.68
CA GLU A 14 -19.94 3.29 -14.05
C GLU A 14 -19.49 2.26 -13.02
N LEU A 15 -18.47 1.45 -13.35
CA LEU A 15 -17.85 0.52 -12.41
C LEU A 15 -17.34 1.25 -11.15
N VAL A 16 -16.59 2.35 -11.33
CA VAL A 16 -16.06 3.13 -10.21
C VAL A 16 -17.18 3.70 -9.34
N SER A 17 -18.22 4.26 -9.98
CA SER A 17 -19.37 4.83 -9.26
C SER A 17 -20.09 3.75 -8.44
N SER A 18 -20.37 2.61 -9.06
CA SER A 18 -21.03 1.47 -8.41
C SER A 18 -20.18 0.92 -7.25
N LEU A 19 -18.89 0.70 -7.47
CA LEU A 19 -17.99 0.17 -6.44
C LEU A 19 -17.88 1.12 -5.24
N LYS A 20 -17.79 2.44 -5.47
CA LYS A 20 -17.81 3.43 -4.38
C LYS A 20 -19.09 3.36 -3.56
N SER A 21 -20.26 3.32 -4.23
CA SER A 21 -21.56 3.21 -3.58
C SER A 21 -21.65 1.94 -2.72
N VAL A 22 -21.10 0.82 -3.19
CA VAL A 22 -21.04 -0.43 -2.44
C VAL A 22 -20.14 -0.31 -1.20
N PHE A 23 -18.96 0.29 -1.32
CA PHE A 23 -18.06 0.50 -0.18
C PHE A 23 -18.66 1.42 0.88
N GLU A 24 -19.25 2.54 0.48
CA GLU A 24 -19.91 3.47 1.39
C GLU A 24 -21.05 2.79 2.16
N LYS A 25 -21.86 1.96 1.50
CA LYS A 25 -23.02 1.30 2.11
C LYS A 25 -22.68 0.10 2.97
N ARG A 26 -21.64 -0.67 2.62
CA ARG A 26 -21.39 -2.01 3.20
C ARG A 26 -20.07 -2.18 3.93
N LEU A 27 -19.13 -1.25 3.76
CA LEU A 27 -17.79 -1.37 4.32
C LEU A 27 -17.43 -0.16 5.19
N LEU A 28 -17.77 1.05 4.76
CA LEU A 28 -17.35 2.30 5.39
C LEU A 28 -18.40 2.82 6.38
N HIS A 29 -18.80 1.96 7.32
CA HIS A 29 -19.76 2.30 8.38
C HIS A 29 -19.27 1.85 9.76
N ALA A 30 -19.84 2.41 10.83
CA ALA A 30 -19.34 2.22 12.19
C ALA A 30 -19.32 0.75 12.63
N GLY A 31 -20.29 -0.05 12.18
CA GLY A 31 -20.38 -1.48 12.51
C GLY A 31 -19.39 -2.41 11.79
N ALA A 32 -18.57 -1.92 10.86
CA ALA A 32 -17.55 -2.74 10.21
C ALA A 32 -16.26 -2.77 11.05
N ASN A 33 -15.65 -3.95 11.17
CA ASN A 33 -14.37 -4.09 11.85
C ASN A 33 -13.25 -3.45 11.03
N THR A 34 -12.33 -2.78 11.70
CA THR A 34 -11.20 -2.10 11.04
C THR A 34 -10.28 -3.08 10.31
N SER A 35 -10.09 -4.29 10.86
CA SER A 35 -9.37 -5.38 10.19
C SER A 35 -9.99 -5.74 8.84
N ASP A 36 -11.31 -5.90 8.79
CA ASP A 36 -12.03 -6.31 7.57
C ASP A 36 -11.95 -5.22 6.50
N ILE A 37 -12.01 -3.96 6.90
CA ILE A 37 -11.82 -2.81 6.00
C ILE A 37 -10.41 -2.82 5.41
N ILE A 38 -9.38 -3.08 6.22
CA ILE A 38 -7.99 -3.14 5.76
C ILE A 38 -7.78 -4.31 4.79
N THR A 39 -8.21 -5.53 5.16
CA THR A 39 -8.16 -6.73 4.31
C THR A 39 -8.87 -6.51 2.98
N GLN A 40 -10.11 -5.99 3.02
CA GLN A 40 -10.85 -5.68 1.80
C GLN A 40 -10.15 -4.60 0.97
N TYR A 41 -9.52 -3.61 1.59
CA TYR A 41 -8.78 -2.57 0.88
C TYR A 41 -7.57 -3.17 0.14
N ILE A 42 -6.78 -4.02 0.79
CA ILE A 42 -5.64 -4.73 0.21
C ILE A 42 -6.09 -5.59 -0.98
N SER A 43 -7.13 -6.41 -0.78
CA SER A 43 -7.70 -7.25 -1.84
C SER A 43 -8.21 -6.41 -3.02
N SER A 44 -8.84 -5.27 -2.74
CA SER A 44 -9.35 -4.36 -3.77
C SER A 44 -8.21 -3.68 -4.53
N MET A 45 -7.12 -3.28 -3.85
CA MET A 45 -5.92 -2.75 -4.53
C MET A 45 -5.41 -3.73 -5.58
N LYS A 46 -5.21 -5.00 -5.19
CA LYS A 46 -4.72 -6.05 -6.10
C LYS A 46 -5.65 -6.23 -7.29
N ALA A 47 -6.95 -6.41 -7.03
CA ALA A 47 -7.94 -6.66 -8.07
C ALA A 47 -8.06 -5.48 -9.06
N LEU A 48 -8.15 -4.25 -8.54
CA LEU A 48 -8.23 -3.04 -9.36
C LEU A 48 -6.96 -2.81 -10.15
N TYR A 49 -5.80 -3.18 -9.62
CA TYR A 49 -4.53 -3.06 -10.31
C TYR A 49 -4.40 -4.07 -11.46
N HIS A 50 -4.86 -5.30 -11.26
CA HIS A 50 -4.96 -6.28 -12.35
C HIS A 50 -5.97 -5.86 -13.44
N LEU A 51 -7.02 -5.14 -13.04
CA LEU A 51 -8.07 -4.63 -13.94
C LEU A 51 -7.61 -3.42 -14.75
N ASP A 52 -6.98 -2.43 -14.10
CA ASP A 52 -6.51 -1.18 -14.67
C ASP A 52 -5.10 -0.85 -14.14
N PRO A 53 -4.04 -1.27 -14.88
CA PRO A 53 -2.66 -1.00 -14.49
C PRO A 53 -2.27 0.48 -14.47
N SER A 54 -3.09 1.40 -15.01
CA SER A 54 -2.81 2.84 -14.93
C SER A 54 -2.93 3.39 -13.50
N GLY A 55 -3.65 2.69 -12.63
CA GLY A 55 -3.92 3.12 -11.26
C GLY A 55 -4.96 4.23 -11.14
N THR A 56 -5.58 4.67 -12.24
CA THR A 56 -6.60 5.74 -12.23
C THR A 56 -7.82 5.32 -11.44
N THR A 57 -8.35 4.13 -11.73
CA THR A 57 -9.50 3.53 -11.03
C THR A 57 -9.20 3.36 -9.53
N LEU A 58 -8.01 2.86 -9.21
CA LEU A 58 -7.56 2.66 -7.84
C LEU A 58 -7.46 3.99 -7.07
N ALA A 59 -6.92 5.05 -7.68
CA ALA A 59 -6.76 6.35 -7.04
C ALA A 59 -8.12 6.95 -6.66
N VAL A 60 -9.14 6.79 -7.49
CA VAL A 60 -10.50 7.31 -7.23
C VAL A 60 -11.18 6.51 -6.11
N VAL A 61 -11.10 5.18 -6.15
CA VAL A 61 -11.75 4.29 -5.16
C VAL A 61 -11.03 4.31 -3.81
N SER A 62 -9.72 4.55 -3.78
CA SER A 62 -8.91 4.57 -2.55
C SER A 62 -9.25 5.75 -1.63
N LYS A 63 -9.56 6.93 -2.19
CA LYS A 63 -9.81 8.16 -1.42
C LYS A 63 -10.84 7.99 -0.28
N PRO A 64 -12.07 7.49 -0.52
CA PRO A 64 -13.05 7.35 0.55
C PRO A 64 -12.62 6.35 1.63
N ILE A 65 -11.96 5.25 1.26
CA ILE A 65 -11.46 4.24 2.21
C ILE A 65 -10.37 4.85 3.11
N GLN A 66 -9.41 5.55 2.52
CA GLN A 66 -8.32 6.20 3.25
C GLN A 66 -8.85 7.28 4.21
N GLN A 67 -9.80 8.10 3.75
CA GLN A 67 -10.42 9.12 4.58
C GLN A 67 -11.16 8.50 5.77
N TYR A 68 -11.89 7.41 5.54
CA TYR A 68 -12.61 6.71 6.59
C TYR A 68 -11.65 6.10 7.63
N LEU A 69 -10.61 5.40 7.19
CA LEU A 69 -9.61 4.80 8.08
C LEU A 69 -8.82 5.85 8.90
N ARG A 70 -8.53 7.03 8.33
CA ARG A 70 -7.89 8.15 9.06
C ARG A 70 -8.75 8.67 10.21
N GLY A 71 -10.07 8.58 10.11
CA GLY A 71 -11.00 9.00 11.16
C GLY A 71 -11.22 7.96 12.26
N ARG A 72 -10.73 6.73 12.09
CA ARG A 72 -10.90 5.64 13.07
C ARG A 72 -9.70 5.56 14.01
N ASN A 73 -9.98 5.64 15.31
CA ASN A 73 -8.95 5.68 16.36
C ASN A 73 -8.14 4.38 16.50
N ASP A 74 -8.69 3.25 16.06
CA ASP A 74 -8.10 1.92 16.19
C ASP A 74 -7.28 1.48 14.96
N THR A 75 -7.30 2.26 13.87
CA THR A 75 -6.59 1.93 12.61
C THR A 75 -5.11 1.67 12.81
N VAL A 76 -4.41 2.54 13.55
CA VAL A 76 -2.97 2.37 13.80
C VAL A 76 -2.70 1.07 14.55
N ARG A 77 -3.50 0.77 15.58
CA ARG A 77 -3.37 -0.47 16.34
C ARG A 77 -3.59 -1.68 15.43
N CYS A 78 -4.65 -1.70 14.63
CA CYS A 78 -4.93 -2.80 13.71
C CYS A 78 -3.81 -3.00 12.68
N ILE A 79 -3.23 -1.93 12.15
CA ILE A 79 -2.09 -2.01 11.24
C ILE A 79 -0.86 -2.59 11.95
N VAL A 80 -0.50 -2.05 13.11
CA VAL A 80 0.66 -2.53 13.89
C VAL A 80 0.48 -4.00 14.22
N THR A 81 -0.66 -4.38 14.81
CA THR A 81 -0.98 -5.77 15.11
C THR A 81 -0.89 -6.64 13.85
N GLY A 82 -1.47 -6.19 12.73
CA GLY A 82 -1.41 -6.94 11.47
C GLY A 82 -0.01 -7.04 10.85
N LEU A 83 0.95 -6.21 11.27
CA LEU A 83 2.34 -6.28 10.84
C LEU A 83 3.24 -7.05 11.82
N THR A 84 2.89 -7.09 13.10
CA THR A 84 3.69 -7.72 14.16
C THR A 84 3.20 -9.11 14.54
N ASP A 85 1.94 -9.45 14.28
CA ASP A 85 1.38 -10.76 14.57
C ASP A 85 1.75 -11.74 13.45
N ASP A 86 2.52 -12.78 13.81
CA ASP A 86 3.28 -13.58 12.85
C ASP A 86 2.41 -14.66 12.18
N SER A 87 2.57 -14.79 10.86
CA SER A 87 2.11 -15.81 9.90
C SER A 87 0.72 -15.76 9.22
N THR A 88 -0.35 -15.16 9.77
CA THR A 88 -1.70 -15.24 9.12
C THR A 88 -2.25 -13.94 8.54
N SER A 89 -1.74 -12.78 8.97
CA SER A 89 -2.25 -11.49 8.51
C SER A 89 -2.01 -11.27 7.01
N GLU A 90 -3.08 -10.94 6.26
CA GLU A 90 -2.96 -10.60 4.83
C GLU A 90 -2.00 -9.42 4.62
N LEU A 91 -2.02 -8.44 5.53
CA LEU A 91 -1.15 -7.27 5.48
C LEU A 91 0.33 -7.68 5.57
N PHE A 92 0.68 -8.58 6.48
CA PHE A 92 2.03 -9.10 6.62
C PHE A 92 2.47 -9.90 5.40
N GLN A 93 1.58 -10.74 4.87
CA GLN A 93 1.88 -11.53 3.67
C GLN A 93 2.10 -10.65 2.43
N GLU A 94 1.35 -9.57 2.26
CA GLU A 94 1.58 -8.63 1.16
C GLU A 94 2.88 -7.86 1.29
N LEU A 95 3.27 -7.50 2.51
CA LEU A 95 4.57 -6.88 2.74
C LEU A 95 5.71 -7.85 2.40
N ARG A 96 5.61 -9.12 2.84
CA ARG A 96 6.60 -10.17 2.55
C ARG A 96 6.75 -10.47 1.06
N LYS A 97 5.66 -10.39 0.29
CA LYS A 97 5.69 -10.52 -1.17
C LYS A 97 6.46 -9.40 -1.87
N GLY A 98 6.86 -8.36 -1.13
CA GLY A 98 8.06 -7.57 -1.40
C GLY A 98 8.23 -7.17 -2.87
N GLY A 99 7.34 -6.33 -3.40
CA GLY A 99 7.63 -5.50 -4.58
C GLY A 99 8.04 -6.21 -5.89
N SER A 100 7.76 -7.50 -6.08
CA SER A 100 8.11 -8.18 -7.34
C SER A 100 7.32 -7.67 -8.55
N GLU A 101 6.20 -6.98 -8.32
CA GLU A 101 5.40 -6.26 -9.32
C GLU A 101 5.44 -4.73 -9.08
N ARG A 102 6.63 -4.13 -8.90
CA ARG A 102 6.79 -2.66 -8.85
C ARG A 102 6.42 -2.03 -10.19
N LYS A 103 5.12 -1.81 -10.43
CA LYS A 103 4.62 -0.95 -11.50
C LYS A 103 3.65 0.13 -11.00
N TRP A 104 3.22 0.07 -9.73
CA TRP A 104 2.48 1.17 -9.10
C TRP A 104 3.37 2.02 -8.18
N ARG A 105 3.68 3.25 -8.64
CA ARG A 105 4.14 4.37 -7.79
C ARG A 105 3.01 5.40 -7.76
N PRO A 106 2.35 5.65 -6.62
CA PRO A 106 1.39 6.75 -6.54
C PRO A 106 2.11 8.07 -6.78
N LYS A 107 1.65 8.87 -7.75
CA LYS A 107 2.06 10.27 -7.85
C LYS A 107 1.60 10.98 -6.57
N ALA A 108 2.55 11.52 -5.80
CA ALA A 108 2.23 12.29 -4.61
C ALA A 108 1.21 13.39 -4.99
N ALA A 109 0.15 13.53 -4.19
CA ALA A 109 -0.98 14.43 -4.47
C ALA A 109 -0.62 15.93 -4.40
N ASN A 110 0.66 16.28 -4.28
CA ASN A 110 1.17 17.64 -4.30
C ASN A 110 2.29 17.73 -5.34
N SER A 111 1.94 17.97 -6.61
CA SER A 111 2.89 18.48 -7.61
C SER A 111 2.17 19.52 -8.44
N MET A 112 2.23 20.75 -7.94
CA MET A 112 2.22 21.92 -8.79
C MET A 112 3.70 22.23 -9.03
N GLY A 113 4.12 22.20 -10.30
CA GLY A 113 5.39 22.78 -10.73
C GLY A 113 6.59 21.83 -10.81
N GLU A 114 7.05 21.70 -12.04
CA GLU A 114 8.44 21.53 -12.47
C GLU A 114 9.10 20.15 -12.42
N GLY A 115 9.74 19.86 -13.55
CA GLY A 115 10.45 18.63 -13.83
C GLY A 115 11.71 18.50 -13.00
N GLY A 116 11.89 17.28 -12.51
CA GLY A 116 13.12 16.76 -11.98
C GLY A 116 12.96 15.26 -12.02
N GLU A 117 13.89 14.58 -12.69
CA GLU A 117 13.98 13.13 -12.73
C GLU A 117 14.39 12.63 -11.34
N ASP A 118 13.47 12.67 -10.39
CA ASP A 118 13.71 12.09 -9.07
C ASP A 118 13.56 10.57 -9.19
N GLU A 119 14.63 9.97 -9.70
CA GLU A 119 14.96 8.57 -9.50
C GLU A 119 14.89 8.31 -8.00
N VAL A 120 13.75 7.79 -7.54
CA VAL A 120 13.53 7.49 -6.12
C VAL A 120 14.60 6.47 -5.72
N ALA A 121 15.65 6.98 -5.07
CA ALA A 121 16.83 6.24 -4.67
C ALA A 121 16.39 4.94 -4.00
N ILE A 122 16.79 3.81 -4.59
CA ILE A 122 16.68 2.52 -3.95
C ILE A 122 17.51 2.63 -2.68
N TRP A 123 16.82 2.76 -1.53
CA TRP A 123 17.46 2.91 -0.23
C TRP A 123 18.44 1.75 -0.03
N LYS A 124 19.74 2.06 0.00
CA LYS A 124 20.80 1.14 0.38
C LYS A 124 21.23 1.55 1.78
N PRO A 125 21.01 0.71 2.82
CA PRO A 125 21.56 1.03 4.13
C PRO A 125 23.10 1.12 4.02
N GLU A 126 23.68 2.15 4.63
CA GLU A 126 25.13 2.23 4.76
C GLU A 126 25.62 1.05 5.60
N ILE A 127 26.63 0.34 5.09
CA ILE A 127 27.31 -0.70 5.87
C ILE A 127 28.09 0.03 6.95
N VAL A 128 27.71 -0.16 8.21
CA VAL A 128 28.48 0.34 9.34
C VAL A 128 29.78 -0.47 9.40
N HIS A 129 30.88 0.12 8.93
CA HIS A 129 32.20 -0.42 9.19
C HIS A 129 32.53 -0.23 10.67
N PHE A 130 32.32 -1.25 11.48
CA PHE A 130 33.00 -1.32 12.77
C PHE A 130 34.49 -1.49 12.47
N GLY A 131 35.25 -0.41 12.60
CA GLY A 131 36.69 -0.40 12.41
C GLY A 131 37.34 -1.52 13.23
N ALA A 132 38.30 -2.23 12.62
CA ALA A 132 39.03 -3.30 13.27
C ALA A 132 39.62 -2.79 14.60
N ILE A 133 39.10 -3.29 15.72
CA ILE A 133 39.71 -3.10 17.03
C ILE A 133 41.02 -3.89 16.99
N GLN A 134 42.15 -3.19 16.80
CA GLN A 134 43.46 -3.75 17.06
C GLN A 134 43.66 -3.77 18.58
N VAL A 135 43.48 -4.92 19.20
CA VAL A 135 43.88 -5.17 20.59
C VAL A 135 45.38 -5.41 20.58
N SER A 136 46.18 -4.44 21.03
CA SER A 136 47.61 -4.69 21.30
C SER A 136 47.76 -5.34 22.68
N TYR A 137 48.54 -6.42 22.75
CA TYR A 137 48.95 -7.02 24.02
C TYR A 137 50.37 -6.54 24.32
N ASP A 138 50.51 -5.73 25.38
CA ASP A 138 51.79 -5.37 25.96
C ASP A 138 52.30 -6.56 26.79
N LYS A 139 53.36 -7.21 26.34
CA LYS A 139 54.08 -8.20 27.16
C LYS A 139 55.03 -7.44 28.07
N GLY A 140 54.62 -7.24 29.31
CA GLY A 140 55.47 -6.76 30.39
C GLY A 140 56.70 -7.64 30.57
N SER A 141 57.81 -6.95 30.86
CA SER A 141 59.17 -7.46 31.04
C SER A 141 59.36 -8.38 32.24
#